data_AF-A0A523JDR2-F1
#
_entry.id   AF-A0A523JDR2-F1
#
_cell.length_a   1.000
_cell.length_b   1.000
_cell.length_c   1.000
_cell.angle_alpha   90.00
_cell.angle_beta   90.00
_cell.angle_gamma   90.00
#
_symmetry.space_group_name_H-M   'P 1'
#
loop_
_entity.id
_entity.type
_entity.pdbx_description
1 polymer ?
#
loop_
_entity_poly.entity_id
_entity_poly.type
_entity_poly.pdbx_seq_one_letter_code
_entity_poly.pdbx_strand_id
1 'polypeptide(L)' 'SAEATKNAIEYYTNKAFSVLETLNISEDKKNVLKQFGTQLMNRDD' A
#
# COMPACT_ATOMS: atom_id res chain seq x y z
N SER A 1 -19.81 6.90 3.88
CA SER A 1 -18.64 7.51 3.20
C SER A 1 -17.30 7.01 3.72
N ALA A 2 -17.06 6.93 5.03
CA ALA A 2 -15.76 6.47 5.57
C ALA A 2 -15.36 5.06 5.11
N GLU A 3 -16.29 4.10 5.07
CA GLU A 3 -16.04 2.73 4.61
C GLU A 3 -15.63 2.67 3.12
N ALA A 4 -16.32 3.43 2.25
CA ALA A 4 -15.96 3.49 0.83
C ALA A 4 -14.56 4.07 0.62
N THR A 5 -14.17 5.06 1.43
CA THR A 5 -12.80 5.62 1.43
C THR A 5 -11.79 4.57 1.89
N LYS A 6 -12.06 3.84 2.99
CA LYS A 6 -11.18 2.75 3.48
C LYS A 6 -11.00 1.65 2.44
N ASN A 7 -12.09 1.20 1.81
CA ASN A 7 -12.05 0.18 0.75
C ASN A 7 -11.25 0.67 -0.48
N ALA A 8 -11.37 1.95 -0.83
CA ALA A 8 -10.60 2.52 -1.93
C ALA A 8 -9.10 2.57 -1.58
N ILE A 9 -8.75 2.96 -0.35
CA ILE A 9 -7.36 2.98 0.14
C ILE A 9 -6.77 1.56 0.07
N GLU A 10 -7.48 0.55 0.58
CA GLU A 10 -7.03 -0.85 0.54
C GLU A 10 -6.83 -1.32 -0.91
N TYR A 11 -7.83 -1.10 -1.77
CA TYR A 11 -7.80 -1.51 -3.17
C TYR A 11 -6.59 -0.92 -3.93
N TYR A 12 -6.37 0.39 -3.80
CA TYR A 12 -5.27 1.04 -4.51
C TYR A 12 -3.91 0.72 -3.88
N THR A 13 -3.84 0.47 -2.56
CA THR A 13 -2.59 0.04 -1.90
C THR A 13 -2.19 -1.36 -2.37
N ASN A 14 -3.14 -2.29 -2.47
CA ASN A 14 -2.88 -3.64 -2.99
C ASN A 14 -2.40 -3.60 -4.44
N LYS A 15 -2.98 -2.74 -5.29
CA LYS A 15 -2.47 -2.52 -6.65
C LYS A 15 -1.04 -2.00 -6.67
N ALA A 16 -0.70 -1.05 -5.80
CA ALA A 16 0.64 -0.52 -5.70
C ALA A 16 1.65 -1.60 -5.29
N PHE A 17 1.27 -2.53 -4.40
CA PHE A 17 2.11 -3.67 -4.03
C PHE A 17 2.34 -4.62 -5.21
N SER A 18 1.33 -4.91 -6.03
CA SER A 18 1.54 -5.72 -7.24
C SER A 18 2.54 -5.09 -8.21
N VAL A 19 2.50 -3.76 -8.38
CA VAL A 19 3.49 -3.04 -9.20
C VAL A 19 4.87 -3.10 -8.55
N LEU A 20 4.96 -2.91 -7.24
CA LEU A 20 6.21 -2.93 -6.48
C LEU A 20 6.97 -4.26 -6.63
N GLU A 21 6.25 -5.39 -6.70
CA GLU A 21 6.87 -6.70 -6.93
C GLU A 21 7.61 -6.77 -8.27
N THR A 22 7.07 -6.12 -9.31
CA THR A 22 7.67 -6.10 -10.65
C THR A 22 8.85 -5.13 -10.79
N LEU A 23 9.08 -4.25 -9.81
CA LEU A 23 10.18 -3.29 -9.87
C LEU A 23 11.51 -3.99 -9.58
N ASN A 24 12.51 -3.73 -10.43
CA ASN A 24 13.89 -4.17 -10.23
C ASN A 24 14.65 -3.17 -9.33
N ILE A 25 14.26 -3.14 -8.06
CA ILE A 25 14.92 -2.35 -7.01
C ILE A 25 15.30 -3.27 -5.85
N SER A 26 16.17 -2.80 -4.96
CA SER A 26 16.57 -3.57 -3.78
C SER A 26 15.38 -3.89 -2.87
N GLU A 27 15.42 -5.03 -2.20
CA GLU A 27 14.35 -5.48 -1.30
C GLU A 27 14.13 -4.49 -0.14
N ASP A 28 15.20 -3.88 0.38
CA ASP A 28 15.08 -2.84 1.41
C ASP A 28 14.20 -1.66 0.97
N LYS A 29 14.31 -1.25 -0.29
CA LYS A 29 13.48 -0.17 -0.85
C LYS A 29 12.03 -0.65 -1.02
N LYS A 30 11.82 -1.91 -1.39
CA LYS A 30 10.47 -2.50 -1.43
C LYS A 30 9.86 -2.54 -0.04
N ASN A 31 10.62 -2.92 0.98
CA ASN A 31 10.15 -3.01 2.36
C ASN A 31 9.70 -1.66 2.91
N VAL A 32 10.45 -0.58 2.64
CA VAL A 32 10.03 0.78 3.02
C VAL A 32 8.68 1.17 2.38
N LEU A 33 8.50 0.87 1.10
CA LEU A 33 7.26 1.17 0.37
C LEU A 33 6.08 0.29 0.84
N LYS A 34 6.33 -0.99 1.16
CA LYS A 34 5.34 -1.88 1.78
C LYS A 34 4.90 -1.36 3.13
N GLN A 35 5.85 -0.95 3.98
CA GLN A 35 5.56 -0.42 5.31
C GLN A 35 4.72 0.87 5.24
N PHE A 36 5.06 1.77 4.32
CA PHE A 36 4.26 2.98 4.06
C PHE A 36 2.82 2.63 3.63
N GLY A 37 2.64 1.72 2.68
CA GLY A 37 1.30 1.30 2.23
C GLY A 37 0.47 0.68 3.35
N THR A 38 1.08 -0.17 4.18
CA THR A 38 0.40 -0.78 5.34
C THR A 38 -0.03 0.26 6.37
N GLN A 39 0.77 1.30 6.61
CA GLN A 39 0.38 2.41 7.47
C GLN A 39 -0.80 3.21 6.92
N LEU A 40 -0.87 3.39 5.60
CA LEU A 40 -1.96 4.09 4.94
C LEU A 40 -3.29 3.33 5.08
N MET A 41 -3.27 2.00 4.95
CA MET A 41 -4.47 1.14 5.09
C MET A 41 -4.97 1.06 6.53
N ASN A 42 -4.07 1.09 7.51
CA ASN A 42 -4.39 0.99 8.93
C ASN A 42 -4.57 2.34 9.61
N ARG A 43 -4.77 3.43 8.85
CA ARG A 43 -5.04 4.72 9.47
C ARG A 43 -6.44 4.71 10.07
N ASP A 44 -6.51 4.65 11.39
CA ASP A 44 -7.77 4.89 12.11
C ASP A 44 -8.18 6.35 11.90
N ASP A 45 -9.41 6.55 11.43
CA ASP A 45 -10.10 7.83 11.40
C ASP A 45 -10.99 7.94 12.64
#